data_AF-A0A930RGD7-F1
#
_entry.id   AF-A0A930RGD7-F1
#
_cell.length_a   1.000
_cell.length_b   1.000
_cell.length_c   1.000
_cell.angle_alpha   90.00
_cell.angle_beta   90.00
_cell.angle_gamma   90.00
#
_symmetry.space_group_name_H-M   'P 1'
#
loop_
_entity.id
_entity.type
_entity.pdbx_description
1 polymer ?
#
loop_
_entity_poly.entity_id
_entity_poly.type
_entity_poly.pdbx_seq_one_letter_code
_entity_poly.pdbx_strand_id
1 'polypeptide(L)' 'FIDIGLKQAGLLHISEMSRRRVKHPLDVLSVGDTLDVMVISLDEERGRIGLSLKRMEKEKKNA' A
#
# COMPACT_ATOMS: atom_id res chain seq x y z
N PHE A 1 -8.92 0.59 1.33
CA PHE A 1 -8.60 -0.83 1.06
C PHE A 1 -8.20 -0.93 -0.39
N ILE A 2 -7.26 -1.80 -0.70
CA ILE A 2 -6.73 -2.00 -2.06
C ILE A 2 -7.03 -3.44 -2.46
N ASP A 3 -7.61 -3.60 -3.64
CA ASP A 3 -7.73 -4.91 -4.24
C ASP A 3 -6.38 -5.33 -4.81
N ILE A 4 -5.94 -6.52 -4.43
CA ILE A 4 -4.65 -7.11 -4.81
C ILE A 4 -4.83 -8.45 -5.52
N GLY A 5 -6.07 -8.79 -5.92
CA GLY A 5 -6.38 -10.03 -6.63
C GLY A 5 -6.31 -11.29 -5.75
N LEU A 6 -6.22 -11.13 -4.42
CA LEU A 6 -6.25 -12.22 -3.45
C LEU A 6 -7.61 -12.28 -2.75
N LYS A 7 -7.86 -13.38 -2.02
CA LYS A 7 -9.07 -13.53 -1.22
C LYS A 7 -9.18 -12.48 -0.10
N GLN A 8 -8.06 -11.92 0.33
CA GLN A 8 -7.99 -10.91 1.39
C GLN A 8 -7.71 -9.53 0.81
N ALA A 9 -8.32 -8.50 1.42
CA ALA A 9 -8.07 -7.12 1.06
C ALA A 9 -6.70 -6.64 1.54
N GLY A 10 -6.03 -5.87 0.69
CA GLY A 10 -4.81 -5.15 1.02
C GLY A 10 -5.12 -3.91 1.86
N LEU A 11 -4.38 -3.76 2.96
CA LEU A 11 -4.44 -2.60 3.84
C LEU A 11 -3.17 -1.77 3.69
N LEU A 12 -3.33 -0.61 3.04
CA LEU A 12 -2.28 0.41 2.96
C LEU A 12 -2.51 1.44 4.06
N HIS A 13 -1.60 1.49 5.04
CA HIS A 13 -1.64 2.49 6.09
C HIS A 13 -1.17 3.85 5.55
N ILE A 14 -1.74 4.97 6.04
CA ILE A 14 -1.40 6.33 5.56
C ILE A 14 0.09 6.66 5.74
N SER A 15 0.73 6.14 6.78
CA SER A 15 2.18 6.31 7.02
C SER A 15 3.06 5.55 6.01
N GLU A 16 2.48 4.60 5.29
CA GLU A 16 3.15 3.78 4.28
C GLU A 16 2.79 4.22 2.85
N MET A 17 1.90 5.20 2.68
CA MET A 17 1.52 5.77 1.38
C MET A 17 2.64 6.59 0.75
N SER A 18 3.38 7.38 1.53
CA SER A 18 4.46 8.23 1.03
C SER A 18 5.49 8.55 2.11
N ARG A 19 6.68 8.98 1.70
CA ARG A 19 7.67 9.60 2.62
C ARG A 19 7.27 11.00 3.06
N ARG A 20 6.38 11.66 2.31
CA ARG A 20 5.87 12.99 2.63
C ARG A 20 4.66 12.87 3.55
N ARG A 21 4.40 13.91 4.33
CA ARG A 21 3.23 13.95 5.22
C ARG A 21 1.97 14.08 4.38
N VAL A 22 1.24 12.97 4.25
CA VAL A 22 -0.07 12.91 3.59
C VAL A 22 -1.13 13.27 4.62
N LYS A 23 -1.97 14.28 4.31
CA LYS A 23 -3.14 14.63 5.14
C LYS A 23 -4.36 13.86 4.70
N HIS A 24 -4.63 13.83 3.39
CA HIS A 24 -5.73 13.07 2.83
C HIS A 24 -5.21 12.02 1.86
N PRO A 25 -5.64 10.75 1.97
CA PRO A 25 -5.27 9.70 1.03
C PRO A 25 -5.60 10.04 -0.43
N LEU A 26 -6.66 10.84 -0.64
CA LEU A 26 -7.10 11.29 -1.96
C LEU A 26 -6.15 12.29 -2.62
N ASP A 27 -5.24 12.92 -1.85
CA ASP A 27 -4.23 13.81 -2.41
C ASP A 27 -3.14 13.04 -3.16
N VAL A 28 -3.01 11.74 -2.88
CA VAL A 28 -1.94 10.88 -3.42
C VAL A 28 -2.47 9.71 -4.23
N LEU A 29 -3.71 9.26 -3.99
CA LEU A 29 -4.30 8.09 -4.64
C LEU A 29 -5.77 8.36 -4.95
N SER A 30 -6.19 8.01 -6.16
CA SER A 30 -7.61 8.04 -6.56
C SER A 30 -8.21 6.63 -6.59
N VAL A 31 -9.52 6.55 -6.40
CA VAL A 31 -10.24 5.28 -6.56
C VAL A 31 -10.18 4.87 -8.03
N GLY A 32 -9.74 3.64 -8.29
CA GLY A 32 -9.54 3.11 -9.65
C GLY A 32 -8.10 3.20 -10.15
N ASP A 33 -7.21 3.87 -9.41
CA ASP A 33 -5.79 3.88 -9.76
C ASP A 33 -5.19 2.47 -9.62
N THR A 34 -4.36 2.11 -10.60
CA THR A 34 -3.55 0.90 -10.55
C THR A 34 -2.13 1.30 -10.14
N LEU A 35 -1.65 0.76 -9.01
CA LEU A 35 -0.35 1.10 -8.46
C LEU A 35 0.41 -0.15 -8.00
N ASP A 36 1.73 -0.10 -8.13
CA ASP A 36 2.61 -1.15 -7.61
C ASP A 36 2.84 -0.91 -6.12
N VAL A 37 2.49 -1.91 -5.30
CA VAL A 37 2.69 -1.90 -3.85
C VAL A 37 3.59 -3.06 -3.44
N MET A 38 4.32 -2.87 -2.35
CA MET A 38 5.07 -3.95 -1.73
C MET A 38 4.29 -4.53 -0.55
N VAL A 39 4.18 -5.86 -0.49
CA VAL A 39 3.64 -6.56 0.69
C VAL A 39 4.70 -6.50 1.80
N ILE A 40 4.29 -6.01 2.98
CA ILE A 40 5.19 -5.82 4.14
C ILE A 40 4.83 -6.69 5.33
N SER A 41 3.59 -7.18 5.40
CA SER A 41 3.14 -8.09 6.45
C SER A 41 1.95 -8.92 5.98
N LEU A 42 1.88 -10.15 6.46
CA LEU A 42 0.74 -11.04 6.27
C LEU A 42 0.17 -11.37 7.66
N ASP A 43 -1.08 -11.01 7.89
CA ASP A 43 -1.81 -11.35 9.10
C ASP A 43 -2.93 -12.33 8.71
N GLU A 44 -2.60 -13.63 8.77
CA GLU A 44 -3.51 -14.70 8.40
C GLU A 44 -4.66 -14.86 9.41
N GLU A 45 -4.40 -14.60 10.70
CA GLU A 45 -5.41 -14.68 11.77
C GLU A 45 -6.53 -13.65 11.58
N ARG A 46 -6.17 -12.44 11.16
CA ARG A 46 -7.14 -11.36 10.90
C ARG A 46 -7.53 -11.24 9.43
N GLY A 47 -6.92 -12.02 8.55
CA GLY A 47 -7.14 -11.97 7.10
C GLY A 47 -6.77 -10.62 6.48
N ARG A 48 -5.67 -10.01 6.92
CA ARG A 48 -5.23 -8.69 6.45
C ARG A 48 -3.82 -8.74 5.88
N ILE A 49 -3.64 -8.06 4.76
CA ILE A 49 -2.33 -7.97 4.10
C ILE A 49 -1.84 -6.53 4.22
N GLY A 50 -0.72 -6.31 4.90
CA GLY A 50 -0.10 -5.00 5.04
C GLY A 50 0.64 -4.63 3.77
N LEU A 51 0.30 -3.47 3.21
CA LEU A 51 0.90 -2.93 1.99
C LEU A 51 1.71 -1.68 2.28
N SER A 52 2.75 -1.45 1.49
CA SER A 52 3.56 -0.23 1.53
C SER A 52 3.92 0.26 0.12
N LEU A 53 3.57 1.51 -0.15
CA LEU A 53 4.02 2.25 -1.31
C LEU A 53 5.43 2.80 -1.12
N LYS A 54 5.71 3.31 0.09
CA LYS A 54 7.01 3.89 0.45
C LYS A 54 8.17 2.93 0.23
N ARG A 55 7.98 1.64 0.54
CA ARG A 55 9.01 0.62 0.32
C ARG A 55 9.15 0.27 -1.16
N MET A 56 8.05 0.23 -1.91
CA MET A 56 8.12 0.01 -3.35
C MET A 56 8.88 1.13 -4.09
N GLU A 57 8.63 2.39 -3.72
CA GLU A 57 9.40 3.52 -4.24
C GLU A 57 10.89 3.43 -3.88
N LYS A 58 11.24 2.85 -2.73
CA LYS A 58 12.64 2.61 -2.36
C LYS A 58 13.28 1.56 -3.25
N GLU A 59 12.58 0.47 -3.51
CA GLU A 59 13.07 -0.63 -4.34
C GLU A 59 13.30 -0.16 -5.78
N LYS A 60 12.32 0.54 -6.38
CA LYS A 60 12.48 1.12 -7.73
C LYS A 60 13.63 2.13 -7.85
N LYS A 61 14.03 2.77 -6.75
CA LYS A 61 15.13 3.75 -6.74
C LYS A 61 16.50 3.07 -6.56
N ASN A 62 16.51 1.83 -6.06
CA ASN A 62 17.72 1.07 -5.78
C ASN A 62 18.06 0.05 -6.89
N ALA A 63 17.12 -0.20 -7.80
CA ALA A 63 17.33 -0.93 -9.05
C ALA A 63 17.85 0.00 -10.15
#